data_AF-A0A8G1R5K6-F1
#
_entry.id   AF-A0A8G1R5K6-F1
#
_cell.length_a   1.000
_cell.length_b   1.000
_cell.length_c   1.000
_cell.angle_alpha   90.00
_cell.angle_beta   90.00
_cell.angle_gamma   90.00
#
_symmetry.space_group_name_H-M   'P 1'
#
loop_
_entity.id
_entity.type
_entity.pdbx_description
1 polymer ?
#
loop_
_entity_poly.entity_id
_entity_poly.type
_entity_poly.pdbx_seq_one_letter_code
_entity_poly.pdbx_strand_id
1 'polypeptide(L)'
;PLPLYISAMCLWLASPIFATLPFLKCSSEDISLPRMPEVTMLSVAAERLENYSLIAEVANPERHYDINLNFCNVTINYGHECWKDNVQVTVWLPLEGWNGRLSGIGGSGLSSLWTYNRFTPAVARGYAAVGTDAGHVRNPLDATSWVLDTAGNVNFFFLQNFFALSQSEAAVIAKNVITDLYGQGPRYSYWDGCSTGGRQGLTSAQRYPTAYDGILAGAPAINGATFVPAMYYPKFVMDQMSHPLSQCTFDAIRNATAEACDNLDGVLDDIISAPDKCDFDPYSLVAKSFEGSEEESTISTNDAAVVQRLWDGSRQTDGSLIWYSMSKGTCSDG
;
A
#
# COMPACT_ATOMS: atom_id res chain seq x y z
N PRO A 1 23.11 40.83 64.05
CA PRO A 1 23.31 40.88 62.58
C PRO A 1 22.42 39.83 61.89
N LEU A 2 21.62 40.31 60.93
CA LEU A 2 20.53 39.68 60.16
C LEU A 2 19.17 39.48 60.86
N PRO A 3 18.09 40.09 60.35
CA PRO A 3 16.70 39.80 60.74
C PRO A 3 16.13 38.64 59.90
N LEU A 4 15.27 37.83 60.51
CA LEU A 4 14.47 36.82 59.82
C LEU A 4 13.42 37.50 58.91
N TYR A 5 13.51 37.27 57.61
CA TYR A 5 12.42 37.50 56.66
C TYR A 5 11.58 36.23 56.55
N ILE A 6 10.33 36.28 57.04
CA ILE A 6 9.31 35.28 56.73
C ILE A 6 8.63 35.74 55.44
N SER A 7 8.93 35.07 54.32
CA SER A 7 8.23 35.28 53.06
C SER A 7 7.02 34.36 53.01
N ALA A 8 5.82 34.96 52.97
CA ALA A 8 4.58 34.25 52.73
C ALA A 8 4.54 33.75 51.29
N MET A 9 4.64 32.43 51.08
CA MET A 9 4.35 31.81 49.79
C MET A 9 2.83 31.70 49.63
N CYS A 10 2.28 32.51 48.73
CA CYS A 10 0.91 32.36 48.24
C CYS A 10 0.84 31.09 47.37
N LEU A 11 0.33 29.99 47.94
CA LEU A 11 -0.02 28.78 47.20
C LEU A 11 -1.27 29.06 46.36
N TRP A 12 -1.06 29.34 45.07
CA TRP A 12 -2.13 29.21 44.07
C TRP A 12 -2.41 27.73 43.88
N LEU A 13 -3.48 27.24 44.49
CA LEU A 13 -4.10 25.96 44.15
C LEU A 13 -4.69 26.09 42.74
N ALA A 14 -3.89 25.78 41.72
CA ALA A 14 -4.43 25.48 40.40
C ALA A 14 -5.14 24.13 40.49
N SER A 15 -6.47 24.16 40.64
CA SER A 15 -7.29 22.96 40.42
C SER A 15 -6.98 22.42 39.02
N PRO A 16 -6.71 21.11 38.86
CA PRO A 16 -6.66 20.53 37.54
C PRO A 16 -8.08 20.56 36.99
N ILE A 17 -8.37 21.54 36.14
CA ILE A 17 -9.50 21.43 35.23
C ILE A 17 -9.12 20.26 34.32
N PHE A 18 -9.62 19.07 34.64
CA PHE A 18 -9.75 18.02 33.65
C PHE A 18 -10.69 18.58 32.59
N ALA A 19 -10.13 19.26 31.59
CA ALA A 19 -10.84 19.58 30.38
C ALA A 19 -11.17 18.22 29.76
N THR A 20 -12.39 17.74 29.99
CA THR A 20 -12.98 16.70 29.18
C THR A 20 -12.85 17.19 27.74
N LEU A 21 -11.94 16.59 26.97
CA LEU A 21 -11.85 16.88 25.54
C LEU A 21 -13.26 16.73 24.99
N PRO A 22 -13.84 17.77 24.36
CA PRO A 22 -15.18 17.68 23.84
C PRO A 22 -15.21 16.50 22.85
N PHE A 23 -16.20 15.62 23.00
CA PHE A 23 -16.47 14.57 22.03
C PHE A 23 -16.53 15.19 20.63
N LEU A 24 -15.86 14.56 19.66
CA LEU A 24 -15.86 15.04 18.28
C LEU A 24 -17.31 15.17 17.78
N LYS A 25 -17.69 16.37 17.34
CA LYS A 25 -18.93 16.57 16.60
C LYS A 25 -18.75 16.03 15.20
N CYS A 26 -19.61 15.10 14.81
CA CYS A 26 -19.58 14.47 13.49
C CYS A 26 -20.81 14.96 12.73
N SER A 27 -20.66 16.06 11.99
CA SER A 27 -21.73 16.67 11.21
C SER A 27 -21.17 17.20 9.89
N SER A 28 -21.90 17.00 8.79
CA SER A 28 -21.53 17.54 7.49
C SER A 28 -21.52 19.07 7.47
N GLU A 29 -22.34 19.70 8.31
CA GLU A 29 -22.45 21.17 8.41
C GLU A 29 -21.21 21.82 9.03
N ASP A 30 -20.46 21.05 9.82
CA ASP A 30 -19.23 21.50 10.47
C ASP A 30 -18.00 21.36 9.54
N ILE A 31 -18.18 20.86 8.30
CA ILE A 31 -17.10 20.60 7.35
C ILE A 31 -17.17 21.61 6.21
N SER A 32 -16.14 22.44 6.10
CA SER A 32 -15.96 23.29 4.94
C SER A 32 -15.36 22.49 3.79
N LEU A 33 -15.81 22.75 2.56
CA LEU A 33 -15.22 22.12 1.38
C LEU A 33 -13.97 22.90 0.98
N PRO A 34 -12.78 22.27 0.89
CA PRO A 34 -11.55 22.96 0.54
C PRO A 34 -11.62 23.50 -0.89
N ARG A 35 -10.97 24.66 -1.11
CA ARG A 35 -10.78 25.19 -2.46
C ARG A 35 -9.50 24.61 -3.05
N MET A 36 -9.64 23.89 -4.15
CA MET A 36 -8.54 23.33 -4.92
C MET A 36 -8.67 23.82 -6.38
N PRO A 37 -7.56 24.20 -7.05
CA PRO A 37 -7.61 24.60 -8.46
C PRO A 37 -8.19 23.49 -9.34
N GLU A 38 -9.04 23.85 -10.30
CA GLU A 38 -9.59 22.93 -11.32
C GLU A 38 -10.43 21.76 -10.76
N VAL A 39 -10.78 21.81 -9.47
CA VAL A 39 -11.60 20.82 -8.77
C VAL A 39 -12.91 21.43 -8.31
N THR A 40 -14.01 20.75 -8.62
CA THR A 40 -15.35 21.04 -8.10
C THR A 40 -15.71 20.03 -7.02
N MET A 41 -15.98 20.53 -5.81
CA MET A 41 -16.47 19.71 -4.70
C MET A 41 -17.96 19.43 -4.92
N LEU A 42 -18.34 18.15 -4.97
CA LEU A 42 -19.69 17.70 -5.36
C LEU A 42 -20.58 17.45 -4.14
N SER A 43 -20.05 16.79 -3.11
CA SER A 43 -20.81 16.50 -1.89
C SER A 43 -19.91 16.22 -0.69
N VAL A 44 -20.47 16.40 0.51
CA VAL A 44 -19.91 15.99 1.80
C VAL A 44 -20.98 15.28 2.62
N ALA A 45 -20.60 14.18 3.24
CA ALA A 45 -21.41 13.45 4.20
C ALA A 45 -20.55 13.09 5.41
N ALA A 46 -21.09 13.24 6.61
CA ALA A 46 -20.48 12.79 7.86
C ALA A 46 -21.46 11.86 8.61
N GLU A 47 -20.97 10.71 9.04
CA GLU A 47 -21.74 9.72 9.78
C GLU A 47 -20.99 9.32 11.05
N ARG A 48 -21.66 9.44 12.20
CA ARG A 48 -21.12 8.98 13.48
C ARG A 48 -21.36 7.48 13.62
N LEU A 49 -20.29 6.72 13.77
CA LEU A 49 -20.33 5.27 13.96
C LEU A 49 -19.78 4.93 15.34
N GLU A 50 -20.57 4.24 16.15
CA GLU A 50 -20.22 3.79 17.50
C GLU A 50 -20.34 2.27 17.61
N ASN A 51 -19.40 1.67 18.33
CA ASN A 51 -19.29 0.22 18.48
C ASN A 51 -19.34 -0.52 17.12
N TYR A 52 -18.74 0.09 16.10
CA TYR A 52 -18.74 -0.45 14.74
C TYR A 52 -17.74 -1.60 14.67
N SER A 53 -18.25 -2.82 14.49
CA SER A 53 -17.48 -4.07 14.46
C SER A 53 -16.98 -4.40 13.07
N LEU A 54 -15.69 -4.65 12.94
CA LEU A 54 -15.00 -4.96 11.69
C LEU A 54 -13.87 -5.93 11.95
N ILE A 55 -13.51 -6.65 10.89
CA ILE A 55 -12.29 -7.45 10.85
C ILE A 55 -11.15 -6.51 10.45
N ALA A 56 -10.19 -6.31 11.36
CA ALA A 56 -8.99 -5.54 11.04
C ALA A 56 -8.18 -6.25 9.96
N GLU A 57 -7.84 -5.52 8.90
CA GLU A 57 -6.92 -6.01 7.88
C GLU A 57 -5.54 -5.42 8.11
N VAL A 58 -4.64 -6.23 8.65
CA VAL A 58 -3.22 -5.89 8.85
C VAL A 58 -2.38 -6.53 7.74
N ALA A 59 -1.10 -6.13 7.64
CA ALA A 59 -0.19 -6.66 6.63
C ALA A 59 -0.01 -8.19 6.66
N ASN A 60 -0.33 -8.85 7.79
CA ASN A 60 -0.35 -10.31 7.88
C ASN A 60 -1.79 -10.83 7.66
N PRO A 61 -2.07 -11.51 6.54
CA PRO A 61 -3.40 -12.03 6.23
C PRO A 61 -3.87 -13.16 7.17
N GLU A 62 -2.99 -13.78 7.96
CA GLU A 62 -3.41 -14.78 8.96
C GLU A 62 -3.83 -14.17 10.31
N ARG A 63 -3.64 -12.85 10.48
CA ARG A 63 -3.97 -12.16 11.73
C ARG A 63 -5.16 -11.24 11.54
N HIS A 64 -6.34 -11.82 11.59
CA HIS A 64 -7.60 -11.10 11.69
C HIS A 64 -8.05 -11.05 13.15
N TYR A 65 -8.38 -9.86 13.63
CA TYR A 65 -8.96 -9.67 14.94
C TYR A 65 -10.20 -8.80 14.81
N ASP A 66 -11.25 -9.18 15.53
CA ASP A 66 -12.44 -8.36 15.70
C ASP A 66 -12.08 -7.12 16.51
N ILE A 67 -12.52 -5.97 16.02
CA ILE A 67 -12.31 -4.70 16.71
C ILE A 67 -13.55 -3.83 16.56
N ASN A 68 -13.87 -3.16 17.65
CA ASN A 68 -14.95 -2.19 17.71
C ASN A 68 -14.35 -0.79 17.74
N LEU A 69 -14.79 0.08 16.83
CA LEU A 69 -14.32 1.46 16.75
C LEU A 69 -15.47 2.45 16.89
N ASN A 70 -15.13 3.60 17.50
CA ASN A 70 -15.96 4.78 17.61
C ASN A 70 -15.32 5.88 16.75
N PHE A 71 -15.87 6.19 15.58
CA PHE A 71 -15.31 7.18 14.67
C PHE A 71 -16.38 7.95 13.90
N CYS A 72 -16.00 9.12 13.41
CA CYS A 72 -16.73 9.86 12.41
C CYS A 72 -16.24 9.43 11.03
N ASN A 73 -17.13 8.91 10.20
CA ASN A 73 -16.88 8.62 8.80
C ASN A 73 -17.27 9.83 7.96
N VAL A 74 -16.30 10.50 7.36
CA VAL A 74 -16.53 11.58 6.42
C VAL A 74 -16.27 11.09 5.00
N THR A 75 -17.24 11.26 4.12
CA THR A 75 -17.10 10.99 2.69
C THR A 75 -17.28 12.28 1.91
N ILE A 76 -16.32 12.59 1.04
CA ILE A 76 -16.34 13.74 0.16
C ILE A 76 -16.20 13.26 -1.27
N ASN A 77 -17.06 13.75 -2.15
CA ASN A 77 -16.95 13.50 -3.58
C ASN A 77 -16.56 14.80 -4.29
N TYR A 78 -15.64 14.71 -5.25
CA TYR A 78 -15.22 15.83 -6.09
C TYR A 78 -15.02 15.38 -7.53
N GLY A 79 -14.93 16.32 -8.45
CA GLY A 79 -14.59 16.05 -9.85
C GLY A 79 -13.68 17.14 -10.40
N HIS A 80 -12.90 16.80 -11.42
CA HIS A 80 -12.06 17.74 -12.14
C HIS A 80 -12.83 18.37 -13.31
N GLU A 81 -12.58 19.65 -13.54
CA GLU A 81 -13.14 20.35 -14.69
C GLU A 81 -12.75 19.62 -15.99
N CYS A 82 -13.73 19.39 -16.86
CA CYS A 82 -13.58 18.68 -18.14
C CYS A 82 -13.30 17.16 -18.09
N TRP A 83 -12.99 16.56 -16.94
CA TRP A 83 -12.62 15.13 -16.87
C TRP A 83 -13.84 14.21 -16.76
N LYS A 84 -14.96 14.75 -16.24
CA LYS A 84 -16.21 14.01 -15.98
C LYS A 84 -16.01 12.81 -15.03
N ASP A 85 -15.06 12.93 -14.12
CA ASP A 85 -14.83 11.96 -13.05
C ASP A 85 -15.63 12.33 -11.79
N ASN A 86 -15.73 11.35 -10.88
CA ASN A 86 -16.31 11.52 -9.56
C ASN A 86 -15.44 10.75 -8.58
N VAL A 87 -14.49 11.46 -7.95
CA VAL A 87 -13.51 10.91 -7.03
C VAL A 87 -14.03 10.98 -5.61
N GLN A 88 -14.03 9.85 -4.91
CA GLN A 88 -14.41 9.77 -3.52
C GLN A 88 -13.18 9.77 -2.62
N VAL A 89 -13.21 10.60 -1.58
CA VAL A 89 -12.27 10.58 -0.46
C VAL A 89 -13.05 10.20 0.79
N THR A 90 -12.51 9.25 1.53
CA THR A 90 -13.07 8.81 2.81
C THR A 90 -12.06 9.11 3.91
N VAL A 91 -12.53 9.74 4.98
CA VAL A 91 -11.74 10.06 6.18
C VAL A 91 -12.42 9.46 7.40
N TRP A 92 -11.70 8.64 8.16
CA TRP A 92 -12.18 8.17 9.47
C TRP A 92 -11.46 8.94 10.58
N LEU A 93 -12.24 9.55 11.47
CA LEU A 93 -11.72 10.36 12.58
C LEU A 93 -12.18 9.74 13.91
N PRO A 94 -11.27 9.31 14.80
CA PRO A 94 -11.65 8.82 16.13
C PRO A 94 -12.56 9.81 16.88
N LEU A 95 -13.69 9.36 17.45
CA LEU A 95 -14.58 10.28 18.19
C LEU A 95 -13.94 10.83 19.46
N GLU A 96 -12.94 10.10 19.96
CA GLU A 96 -12.12 10.41 21.12
C GLU A 96 -10.70 9.86 20.91
N GLY A 97 -9.73 10.39 21.65
CA GLY A 97 -8.36 9.84 21.65
C GLY A 97 -7.55 10.09 20.38
N TRP A 98 -7.93 11.04 19.53
CA TRP A 98 -7.10 11.43 18.39
C TRP A 98 -5.73 11.94 18.87
N ASN A 99 -4.67 11.33 18.35
CA ASN A 99 -3.30 11.56 18.79
C ASN A 99 -2.59 12.70 18.03
N GLY A 100 -3.33 13.46 17.23
CA GLY A 100 -2.80 14.55 16.40
C GLY A 100 -2.15 14.09 15.10
N ARG A 101 -2.35 12.85 14.65
CA ARG A 101 -1.72 12.30 13.44
C ARG A 101 -2.74 11.90 12.38
N LEU A 102 -2.33 12.04 11.12
CA LEU A 102 -3.02 11.54 9.93
C LEU A 102 -2.29 10.31 9.38
N SER A 103 -3.01 9.32 8.86
CA SER A 103 -2.49 8.18 8.12
C SER A 103 -3.21 8.07 6.76
N GLY A 104 -2.49 8.28 5.67
CA GLY A 104 -2.94 7.94 4.32
C GLY A 104 -2.75 6.44 4.06
N ILE A 105 -3.77 5.81 3.48
CA ILE A 105 -3.82 4.38 3.23
C ILE A 105 -3.91 4.14 1.72
N GLY A 106 -2.95 3.39 1.21
CA GLY A 106 -2.84 3.09 -0.22
C GLY A 106 -3.73 1.95 -0.73
N GLY A 107 -3.66 1.76 -2.04
CA GLY A 107 -4.36 0.72 -2.79
C GLY A 107 -3.58 -0.58 -2.99
N SER A 108 -4.15 -1.47 -3.79
CA SER A 108 -3.57 -2.75 -4.19
C SER A 108 -4.00 -3.08 -5.63
N GLY A 109 -3.11 -3.70 -6.41
CA GLY A 109 -3.36 -3.98 -7.83
C GLY A 109 -3.84 -2.74 -8.58
N LEU A 110 -4.94 -2.87 -9.31
CA LEU A 110 -5.57 -1.79 -10.07
C LEU A 110 -6.60 -0.97 -9.27
N SER A 111 -6.61 -1.08 -7.94
CA SER A 111 -7.46 -0.28 -7.05
C SER A 111 -6.65 0.81 -6.33
N SER A 112 -7.19 2.03 -6.26
CA SER A 112 -6.54 3.15 -5.55
C SER A 112 -6.66 3.08 -4.03
N LEU A 113 -7.67 2.38 -3.54
CA LEU A 113 -7.83 1.91 -2.17
C LEU A 113 -8.40 0.50 -2.23
N TRP A 114 -7.86 -0.42 -1.43
CA TRP A 114 -8.30 -1.82 -1.42
C TRP A 114 -9.64 -1.97 -0.69
N THR A 115 -9.67 -1.67 0.61
CA THR A 115 -10.88 -1.69 1.44
C THR A 115 -10.76 -0.70 2.59
N TYR A 116 -11.90 -0.26 3.11
CA TYR A 116 -11.96 0.61 4.29
C TYR A 116 -11.47 -0.09 5.57
N ASN A 117 -11.50 -1.44 5.62
CA ASN A 117 -10.97 -2.19 6.77
C ASN A 117 -9.46 -1.98 7.01
N ARG A 118 -8.74 -1.42 6.03
CA ARG A 118 -7.33 -1.02 6.17
C ARG A 118 -7.15 0.25 7.01
N PHE A 119 -8.20 1.02 7.25
CA PHE A 119 -8.15 2.22 8.11
C PHE A 119 -8.09 1.83 9.59
N THR A 120 -8.62 0.65 9.90
CA THR A 120 -8.82 0.12 11.25
C THR A 120 -7.58 0.18 12.14
N PRO A 121 -6.38 -0.30 11.72
CA PRO A 121 -5.21 -0.26 12.58
C PRO A 121 -4.75 1.18 12.89
N ALA A 122 -4.98 2.13 11.98
CA ALA A 122 -4.64 3.53 12.19
C ALA A 122 -5.61 4.17 13.20
N VAL A 123 -6.92 4.02 12.96
CA VAL A 123 -7.98 4.59 13.81
C VAL A 123 -7.93 4.02 15.23
N ALA A 124 -7.71 2.70 15.38
CA ALA A 124 -7.52 2.04 16.67
C ALA A 124 -6.35 2.60 17.49
N ARG A 125 -5.33 3.15 16.82
CA ARG A 125 -4.15 3.79 17.44
C ARG A 125 -4.31 5.31 17.60
N GLY A 126 -5.52 5.83 17.36
CA GLY A 126 -5.84 7.24 17.50
C GLY A 126 -5.41 8.11 16.32
N TYR A 127 -5.10 7.54 15.15
CA TYR A 127 -4.85 8.34 13.94
C TYR A 127 -6.19 8.68 13.28
N ALA A 128 -6.28 9.84 12.65
CA ALA A 128 -7.24 10.01 11.56
C ALA A 128 -6.72 9.25 10.34
N ALA A 129 -7.58 8.55 9.61
CA ALA A 129 -7.19 7.76 8.43
C ALA A 129 -7.86 8.32 7.17
N VAL A 130 -7.17 8.30 6.03
CA VAL A 130 -7.71 8.73 4.74
C VAL A 130 -7.37 7.74 3.63
N GLY A 131 -8.26 7.61 2.66
CA GLY A 131 -7.98 7.00 1.36
C GLY A 131 -8.98 7.48 0.29
N THR A 132 -8.70 7.13 -0.96
CA THR A 132 -9.53 7.51 -2.11
C THR A 132 -9.70 6.36 -3.10
N ASP A 133 -10.84 6.32 -3.79
CA ASP A 133 -11.05 5.42 -4.92
C ASP A 133 -10.48 5.94 -6.25
N ALA A 134 -9.94 7.17 -6.26
CA ALA A 134 -9.45 7.87 -7.45
C ALA A 134 -10.47 7.95 -8.61
N GLY A 135 -11.77 7.87 -8.26
CA GLY A 135 -12.91 7.99 -9.15
C GLY A 135 -13.26 6.73 -9.94
N HIS A 136 -12.70 5.58 -9.56
CA HIS A 136 -12.96 4.32 -10.25
C HIS A 136 -13.32 3.20 -9.28
N VAL A 137 -13.87 2.12 -9.84
CA VAL A 137 -14.23 0.93 -9.07
C VAL A 137 -13.00 0.30 -8.41
N ARG A 138 -13.20 -0.22 -7.19
CA ARG A 138 -12.18 -0.95 -6.42
C ARG A 138 -12.12 -2.41 -6.85
N ASN A 139 -11.61 -2.64 -8.06
CA ASN A 139 -11.26 -3.98 -8.53
C ASN A 139 -9.74 -4.03 -8.79
N PRO A 140 -8.97 -4.83 -8.03
CA PRO A 140 -7.52 -4.86 -8.19
C PRO A 140 -7.08 -5.68 -9.41
N LEU A 141 -7.96 -6.53 -9.96
CA LEU A 141 -7.64 -7.47 -11.03
C LEU A 141 -8.10 -6.98 -12.41
N ASP A 142 -9.04 -6.04 -12.46
CA ASP A 142 -9.61 -5.55 -13.72
C ASP A 142 -9.80 -4.03 -13.71
N ALA A 143 -9.14 -3.37 -14.66
CA ALA A 143 -9.25 -1.93 -14.89
C ALA A 143 -10.08 -1.55 -16.12
N THR A 144 -10.61 -2.53 -16.87
CA THR A 144 -11.25 -2.32 -18.18
C THR A 144 -12.36 -1.27 -18.11
N SER A 145 -13.12 -1.26 -17.01
CA SER A 145 -14.24 -0.34 -16.79
C SER A 145 -13.85 1.14 -16.66
N TRP A 146 -12.59 1.47 -16.37
CA TRP A 146 -12.15 2.85 -16.13
C TRP A 146 -10.92 3.26 -16.94
N VAL A 147 -10.09 2.30 -17.37
CA VAL A 147 -8.88 2.59 -18.16
C VAL A 147 -9.20 2.85 -19.63
N LEU A 148 -10.38 2.41 -20.10
CA LEU A 148 -10.87 2.63 -21.45
C LEU A 148 -12.11 3.53 -21.43
N ASP A 149 -12.26 4.39 -22.44
CA ASP A 149 -13.49 5.13 -22.70
C ASP A 149 -14.52 4.23 -23.44
N THR A 150 -15.72 4.78 -23.67
CA THR A 150 -16.81 4.04 -24.36
C THR A 150 -16.48 3.68 -25.81
N ALA A 151 -15.46 4.30 -26.42
CA ALA A 151 -14.97 3.99 -27.75
C ALA A 151 -13.77 3.03 -27.72
N GLY A 152 -13.33 2.57 -26.53
CA GLY A 152 -12.19 1.68 -26.35
C GLY A 152 -10.83 2.38 -26.37
N ASN A 153 -10.77 3.72 -26.34
CA ASN A 153 -9.51 4.46 -26.24
C ASN A 153 -9.05 4.56 -24.80
N VAL A 154 -7.75 4.76 -24.59
CA VAL A 154 -7.17 4.97 -23.26
C VAL A 154 -7.76 6.23 -22.60
N ASN A 155 -8.31 6.06 -21.41
CA ASN A 155 -8.79 7.15 -20.57
C ASN A 155 -7.62 7.70 -19.72
N PHE A 156 -6.96 8.73 -20.25
CA PHE A 156 -5.81 9.36 -19.57
C PHE A 156 -6.17 10.05 -18.25
N PHE A 157 -7.40 10.52 -18.08
CA PHE A 157 -7.81 11.21 -16.85
C PHE A 157 -7.88 10.24 -15.66
N PHE A 158 -8.50 9.07 -15.82
CA PHE A 158 -8.46 8.06 -14.76
C PHE A 158 -7.07 7.49 -14.51
N LEU A 159 -6.24 7.36 -15.55
CA LEU A 159 -4.84 7.01 -15.37
C LEU A 159 -4.09 8.05 -14.53
N GLN A 160 -4.33 9.35 -14.75
CA GLN A 160 -3.71 10.41 -13.94
C GLN A 160 -4.18 10.38 -12.48
N ASN A 161 -5.47 10.17 -12.24
CA ASN A 161 -6.01 9.96 -10.90
C ASN A 161 -5.33 8.78 -10.19
N PHE A 162 -5.29 7.60 -10.85
CA PHE A 162 -4.69 6.39 -10.29
C PHE A 162 -3.19 6.52 -10.04
N PHE A 163 -2.42 7.08 -10.99
CA PHE A 163 -0.96 7.08 -10.92
C PHE A 163 -0.35 8.25 -10.16
N ALA A 164 -1.01 9.40 -10.14
CA ALA A 164 -0.39 10.65 -9.68
C ALA A 164 -1.24 11.42 -8.67
N LEU A 165 -2.48 11.73 -9.02
CA LEU A 165 -3.11 12.93 -8.50
C LEU A 165 -3.93 12.69 -7.22
N SER A 166 -4.90 11.77 -7.25
CA SER A 166 -5.97 11.70 -6.24
C SER A 166 -5.47 11.44 -4.82
N GLN A 167 -4.34 10.75 -4.64
CA GLN A 167 -3.78 10.51 -3.31
C GLN A 167 -3.26 11.78 -2.63
N SER A 168 -2.76 12.73 -3.41
CA SER A 168 -2.32 14.03 -2.89
C SER A 168 -3.52 14.91 -2.52
N GLU A 169 -4.58 14.87 -3.34
CA GLU A 169 -5.82 15.61 -3.11
C GLU A 169 -6.56 15.08 -1.89
N ALA A 170 -6.59 13.75 -1.72
CA ALA A 170 -7.10 13.10 -0.52
C ALA A 170 -6.36 13.60 0.74
N ALA A 171 -5.04 13.80 0.67
CA ALA A 171 -4.27 14.34 1.80
C ALA A 171 -4.67 15.79 2.13
N VAL A 172 -4.86 16.64 1.11
CA VAL A 172 -5.33 18.03 1.29
C VAL A 172 -6.72 18.06 1.91
N ILE A 173 -7.65 17.27 1.36
CA ILE A 173 -9.02 17.15 1.85
C ILE A 173 -9.03 16.67 3.30
N ALA A 174 -8.31 15.60 3.63
CA ALA A 174 -8.27 15.08 4.99
C ALA A 174 -7.70 16.08 6.00
N LYS A 175 -6.64 16.81 5.65
CA LYS A 175 -6.06 17.85 6.52
C LYS A 175 -7.05 18.96 6.80
N ASN A 176 -7.86 19.35 5.82
CA ASN A 176 -8.92 20.34 6.00
C ASN A 176 -10.06 19.80 6.88
N VAL A 177 -10.59 18.60 6.59
CA VAL A 177 -11.61 17.94 7.43
C VAL A 177 -11.15 17.79 8.89
N ILE A 178 -9.90 17.37 9.10
CA ILE A 178 -9.31 17.26 10.44
C ILE A 178 -9.28 18.62 11.15
N THR A 179 -8.89 19.68 10.43
CA THR A 179 -8.82 21.03 10.98
C THR A 179 -10.20 21.53 11.39
N ASP A 180 -11.21 21.29 10.56
CA ASP A 180 -12.58 21.75 10.81
C ASP A 180 -13.20 21.01 12.01
N LEU A 181 -13.04 19.68 12.08
CA LEU A 181 -13.69 18.87 13.12
C LEU A 181 -12.93 18.88 14.46
N TYR A 182 -11.59 18.87 14.47
CA TYR A 182 -10.81 18.91 15.71
C TYR A 182 -10.36 20.31 16.14
N GLY A 183 -10.60 21.33 15.31
CA GLY A 183 -10.14 22.71 15.55
C GLY A 183 -8.64 22.93 15.32
N GLN A 184 -7.90 21.90 14.90
CA GLN A 184 -6.47 21.98 14.59
C GLN A 184 -6.08 20.91 13.57
N GLY A 185 -5.14 21.23 12.68
CA GLY A 185 -4.58 20.29 11.71
C GLY A 185 -3.75 19.18 12.35
N PRO A 186 -3.43 18.10 11.62
CA PRO A 186 -2.52 17.07 12.12
C PRO A 186 -1.13 17.66 12.35
N ARG A 187 -0.50 17.28 13.46
CA ARG A 187 0.90 17.63 13.75
C ARG A 187 1.87 16.89 12.83
N TYR A 188 1.53 15.65 12.47
CA TYR A 188 2.27 14.84 11.52
C TYR A 188 1.31 14.01 10.66
N SER A 189 1.65 13.84 9.39
CA SER A 189 0.91 13.06 8.40
C SER A 189 1.79 11.93 7.90
N TYR A 190 1.31 10.69 7.96
CA TYR A 190 2.06 9.50 7.54
C TYR A 190 1.37 8.81 6.37
N TRP A 191 2.12 8.08 5.55
CA TRP A 191 1.59 7.19 4.53
C TRP A 191 1.95 5.73 4.86
N ASP A 192 0.99 4.83 4.70
CA ASP A 192 1.16 3.38 4.82
C ASP A 192 0.58 2.69 3.58
N GLY A 193 1.46 2.11 2.76
CA GLY A 193 1.06 1.41 1.55
C GLY A 193 2.08 0.36 1.08
N CYS A 194 1.56 -0.73 0.50
CA CYS A 194 2.33 -1.80 -0.11
C CYS A 194 1.90 -1.99 -1.58
N SER A 195 2.75 -2.51 -2.47
CA SER A 195 2.42 -2.71 -3.89
C SER A 195 2.02 -1.40 -4.57
N THR A 196 0.80 -1.30 -5.10
CA THR A 196 0.21 -0.05 -5.61
C THR A 196 0.24 1.07 -4.57
N GLY A 197 -0.02 0.76 -3.30
CA GLY A 197 0.14 1.70 -2.19
C GLY A 197 1.59 2.16 -1.99
N GLY A 198 2.56 1.28 -2.23
CA GLY A 198 3.98 1.63 -2.19
C GLY A 198 4.36 2.59 -3.32
N ARG A 199 3.86 2.32 -4.54
CA ARG A 199 4.00 3.25 -5.69
C ARG A 199 3.39 4.61 -5.36
N GLN A 200 2.16 4.64 -4.85
CA GLN A 200 1.46 5.87 -4.47
C GLN A 200 2.26 6.67 -3.42
N GLY A 201 2.81 6.00 -2.41
CA GLY A 201 3.67 6.63 -1.42
C GLY A 201 4.91 7.27 -2.04
N LEU A 202 5.62 6.56 -2.92
CA LEU A 202 6.78 7.12 -3.63
C LEU A 202 6.38 8.25 -4.59
N THR A 203 5.24 8.15 -5.27
CA THR A 203 4.68 9.24 -6.07
C THR A 203 4.44 10.48 -5.21
N SER A 204 3.85 10.32 -4.02
CA SER A 204 3.67 11.44 -3.08
C SER A 204 5.00 12.05 -2.68
N ALA A 205 6.02 11.24 -2.36
CA ALA A 205 7.36 11.75 -2.03
C ALA A 205 7.97 12.59 -3.18
N GLN A 206 7.82 12.12 -4.41
CA GLN A 206 8.46 12.73 -5.59
C GLN A 206 7.71 13.96 -6.12
N ARG A 207 6.38 13.93 -6.11
CA ARG A 207 5.54 14.95 -6.78
C ARG A 207 4.80 15.85 -5.81
N TYR A 208 4.50 15.38 -4.60
CA TYR A 208 3.69 16.07 -3.60
C TYR A 208 4.37 16.02 -2.23
N PRO A 209 5.59 16.57 -2.09
CA PRO A 209 6.45 16.36 -0.92
C PRO A 209 5.86 16.92 0.40
N THR A 210 4.79 17.72 0.34
CA THR A 210 4.07 18.26 1.50
C THR A 210 2.84 17.44 1.90
N ALA A 211 2.52 16.37 1.16
CA ALA A 211 1.38 15.52 1.45
C ALA A 211 1.58 14.75 2.77
N TYR A 212 2.78 14.21 3.01
CA TYR A 212 3.10 13.39 4.18
C TYR A 212 4.52 13.69 4.70
N ASP A 213 4.67 13.69 6.02
CA ASP A 213 5.95 13.87 6.73
C ASP A 213 6.76 12.58 6.82
N GLY A 214 6.09 11.41 6.77
CA GLY A 214 6.73 10.10 6.78
C GLY A 214 6.01 9.11 5.88
N ILE A 215 6.76 8.30 5.12
CA ILE A 215 6.20 7.41 4.11
C ILE A 215 6.75 6.00 4.33
N LEU A 216 5.85 5.06 4.63
CA LEU A 216 6.12 3.63 4.57
C LEU A 216 5.63 3.09 3.23
N ALA A 217 6.58 2.78 2.33
CA ALA A 217 6.31 2.27 0.99
C ALA A 217 6.88 0.85 0.83
N GLY A 218 6.04 -0.16 1.04
CA GLY A 218 6.39 -1.58 0.85
C GLY A 218 6.24 -2.04 -0.59
N ALA A 219 7.12 -2.93 -1.05
CA ALA A 219 7.10 -3.57 -2.38
C ALA A 219 6.55 -2.67 -3.51
N PRO A 220 7.11 -1.46 -3.71
CA PRO A 220 6.45 -0.42 -4.48
C PRO A 220 6.38 -0.77 -5.96
N ALA A 221 5.17 -0.81 -6.53
CA ALA A 221 4.91 -1.12 -7.93
C ALA A 221 5.27 0.06 -8.88
N ILE A 222 6.52 0.51 -8.84
CA ILE A 222 7.02 1.62 -9.67
C ILE A 222 7.23 1.20 -11.12
N ASN A 223 7.35 2.19 -12.01
CA ASN A 223 7.63 1.96 -13.43
C ASN A 223 6.65 0.98 -14.09
N GLY A 224 5.34 1.17 -13.87
CA GLY A 224 4.29 0.23 -14.30
C GLY A 224 4.38 -0.19 -15.77
N ALA A 225 4.83 0.70 -16.67
CA ALA A 225 5.01 0.40 -18.09
C ALA A 225 6.06 -0.70 -18.38
N THR A 226 7.05 -0.88 -17.50
CA THR A 226 8.07 -1.95 -17.63
C THR A 226 7.81 -3.09 -16.65
N PHE A 227 7.40 -2.77 -15.41
CA PHE A 227 7.09 -3.74 -14.37
C PHE A 227 5.94 -4.68 -14.77
N VAL A 228 4.81 -4.14 -15.25
CA VAL A 228 3.62 -4.96 -15.54
C VAL A 228 3.89 -5.98 -16.64
N PRO A 229 4.46 -5.62 -17.81
CA PRO A 229 4.85 -6.61 -18.81
C PRO A 229 5.85 -7.65 -18.28
N ALA A 230 6.78 -7.25 -17.41
CA ALA A 230 7.76 -8.16 -16.84
C ALA A 230 7.13 -9.24 -15.93
N MET A 231 5.99 -8.96 -15.29
CA MET A 231 5.25 -10.00 -14.54
C MET A 231 4.77 -11.15 -15.43
N TYR A 232 4.56 -10.92 -16.73
CA TYR A 232 4.17 -11.96 -17.69
C TYR A 232 5.37 -12.68 -18.31
N TYR A 233 6.61 -12.25 -18.01
CA TYR A 233 7.81 -12.82 -18.60
C TYR A 233 7.98 -14.32 -18.34
N PRO A 234 7.68 -14.85 -17.13
CA PRO A 234 7.78 -16.30 -16.90
C PRO A 234 6.90 -17.12 -17.83
N LYS A 235 5.62 -16.72 -17.96
CA LYS A 235 4.69 -17.36 -18.89
C LYS A 235 5.16 -17.23 -20.34
N PHE A 236 5.63 -16.05 -20.74
CA PHE A 236 6.17 -15.83 -22.08
C PHE A 236 7.34 -16.77 -22.40
N VAL A 237 8.28 -16.97 -21.47
CA VAL A 237 9.42 -17.88 -21.64
C VAL A 237 8.96 -19.32 -21.80
N MET A 238 8.07 -19.80 -20.92
CA MET A 238 7.52 -21.15 -20.99
C MET A 238 6.78 -21.41 -22.30
N ASP A 239 5.96 -20.46 -22.75
CA ASP A 239 5.22 -20.55 -24.02
C ASP A 239 6.19 -20.55 -25.23
N GLN A 240 7.19 -19.65 -25.24
CA GLN A 240 8.23 -19.59 -26.27
C GLN A 240 9.03 -20.89 -26.40
N MET A 241 9.30 -21.55 -25.27
CA MET A 241 10.03 -22.80 -25.23
C MET A 241 9.13 -24.02 -25.42
N SER A 242 7.80 -23.83 -25.45
CA SER A 242 6.81 -24.92 -25.42
C SER A 242 7.07 -25.90 -24.26
N HIS A 243 7.51 -25.36 -23.12
CA HIS A 243 7.96 -26.12 -21.95
C HIS A 243 7.42 -25.47 -20.67
N PRO A 244 6.16 -25.76 -20.29
CA PRO A 244 5.62 -25.32 -19.00
C PRO A 244 6.34 -26.05 -17.87
N LEU A 245 6.77 -25.30 -16.85
CA LEU A 245 7.36 -25.90 -15.65
C LEU A 245 6.24 -26.40 -14.73
N SER A 246 6.36 -27.63 -14.23
CA SER A 246 5.46 -28.11 -13.18
C SER A 246 5.79 -27.45 -11.84
N GLN A 247 4.80 -27.33 -10.94
CA GLN A 247 5.04 -26.80 -9.60
C GLN A 247 6.07 -27.65 -8.83
N CYS A 248 6.00 -28.99 -8.93
CA CYS A 248 6.97 -29.89 -8.29
C CYS A 248 8.40 -29.65 -8.80
N THR A 249 8.56 -29.46 -10.11
CA THR A 249 9.88 -29.12 -10.70
C THR A 249 10.37 -27.77 -10.20
N PHE A 250 9.51 -26.75 -10.13
CA PHE A 250 9.85 -25.44 -9.61
C PHE A 250 10.32 -25.54 -8.15
N ASP A 251 9.54 -26.25 -7.31
CA ASP A 251 9.82 -26.44 -5.89
C ASP A 251 11.13 -27.20 -5.67
N ALA A 252 11.41 -28.23 -6.47
CA ALA A 252 12.67 -28.97 -6.40
C ALA A 252 13.89 -28.06 -6.69
N ILE A 253 13.81 -27.23 -7.72
CA ILE A 253 14.87 -26.28 -8.06
C ILE A 253 15.00 -25.20 -6.99
N ARG A 254 13.87 -24.67 -6.49
CA ARG A 254 13.84 -23.67 -5.41
C ARG A 254 14.49 -24.22 -4.13
N ASN A 255 14.11 -25.42 -3.70
CA ASN A 255 14.63 -26.02 -2.47
C ASN A 255 16.14 -26.27 -2.59
N ALA A 256 16.61 -26.80 -3.71
CA ALA A 256 18.04 -26.96 -3.95
C ALA A 256 18.80 -25.60 -4.00
N THR A 257 18.15 -24.56 -4.51
CA THR A 257 18.69 -23.19 -4.48
C THR A 257 18.79 -22.66 -3.05
N ALA A 258 17.75 -22.86 -2.23
CA ALA A 258 17.74 -22.48 -0.82
C ALA A 258 18.84 -23.21 -0.04
N GLU A 259 18.93 -24.54 -0.17
CA GLU A 259 19.97 -25.35 0.48
C GLU A 259 21.39 -24.87 0.14
N ALA A 260 21.62 -24.48 -1.12
CA ALA A 260 22.92 -23.99 -1.56
C ALA A 260 23.25 -22.56 -1.08
N CYS A 261 22.22 -21.74 -0.81
CA CYS A 261 22.38 -20.30 -0.65
C CYS A 261 21.97 -19.73 0.72
N ASP A 262 21.32 -20.52 1.58
CA ASP A 262 20.84 -20.15 2.92
C ASP A 262 21.98 -19.53 3.76
N ASN A 263 23.04 -20.31 3.99
CA ASN A 263 24.16 -19.90 4.85
C ASN A 263 25.09 -18.80 4.26
N LEU A 264 24.73 -18.15 3.13
CA LEU A 264 25.53 -17.06 2.55
C LEU A 264 25.45 -15.74 3.35
N ASP A 265 24.48 -15.63 4.24
CA ASP A 265 24.38 -14.57 5.25
C ASP A 265 24.99 -14.95 6.62
N GLY A 266 25.38 -16.23 6.79
CA GLY A 266 25.96 -16.78 8.01
C GLY A 266 24.95 -17.38 9.00
N VAL A 267 23.68 -17.49 8.60
CA VAL A 267 22.61 -18.16 9.34
C VAL A 267 22.07 -19.30 8.48
N LEU A 268 21.78 -20.44 9.09
CA LEU A 268 21.13 -21.57 8.42
C LEU A 268 19.70 -21.66 8.97
N ASP A 269 18.74 -21.07 8.26
CA ASP A 269 17.34 -20.99 8.68
C ASP A 269 16.33 -21.18 7.52
N ASP A 270 16.77 -21.79 6.43
CA ASP A 270 16.03 -22.03 5.19
C ASP A 270 15.59 -20.72 4.48
N ILE A 271 16.25 -19.60 4.76
CA ILE A 271 15.95 -18.28 4.17
C ILE A 271 17.17 -17.73 3.44
N ILE A 272 16.99 -17.43 2.14
CA ILE A 272 18.03 -16.72 1.39
C ILE A 272 17.99 -15.22 1.74
N SER A 273 18.66 -14.78 2.81
CA SER A 273 18.71 -13.34 3.18
C SER A 273 19.79 -12.56 2.43
N ALA A 274 20.71 -13.25 1.73
CA ALA A 274 21.72 -12.64 0.87
C ALA A 274 21.59 -13.12 -0.60
N PRO A 275 20.46 -12.86 -1.29
CA PRO A 275 20.20 -13.38 -2.64
C PRO A 275 21.22 -12.93 -3.67
N ASP A 276 21.82 -11.73 -3.51
CA ASP A 276 22.85 -11.21 -4.42
C ASP A 276 24.17 -12.00 -4.37
N LYS A 277 24.39 -12.79 -3.31
CA LYS A 277 25.56 -13.67 -3.17
C LYS A 277 25.31 -15.07 -3.74
N CYS A 278 24.05 -15.42 -4.04
CA CYS A 278 23.67 -16.75 -4.48
C CYS A 278 24.02 -16.96 -5.96
N ASP A 279 25.12 -17.67 -6.23
CA ASP A 279 25.60 -17.98 -7.58
C ASP A 279 25.11 -19.35 -8.11
N PHE A 280 24.10 -19.93 -7.46
CA PHE A 280 23.53 -21.23 -7.82
C PHE A 280 23.20 -21.33 -9.33
N ASP A 281 23.69 -22.40 -9.96
CA ASP A 281 23.50 -22.74 -11.36
C ASP A 281 22.40 -23.83 -11.48
N PRO A 282 21.25 -23.55 -12.12
CA PRO A 282 20.16 -24.51 -12.21
C PRO A 282 20.52 -25.71 -13.10
N TYR A 283 21.53 -25.59 -13.99
CA TYR A 283 22.00 -26.70 -14.80
C TYR A 283 22.73 -27.78 -13.98
N SER A 284 23.21 -27.45 -12.78
CA SER A 284 23.78 -28.43 -11.84
C SER A 284 22.78 -29.48 -11.35
N LEU A 285 21.49 -29.27 -11.61
CA LEU A 285 20.41 -30.18 -11.26
C LEU A 285 19.97 -31.11 -12.40
N VAL A 286 20.47 -30.91 -13.62
CA VAL A 286 20.08 -31.75 -14.76
C VAL A 286 20.37 -33.23 -14.46
N ALA A 287 19.41 -34.09 -14.78
CA ALA A 287 19.41 -35.52 -14.49
C ALA A 287 19.29 -35.91 -13.00
N LYS A 288 19.10 -34.96 -12.08
CA LYS A 288 18.78 -35.29 -10.68
C LYS A 288 17.29 -35.60 -10.53
N SER A 289 16.99 -36.65 -9.76
CA SER A 289 15.64 -37.05 -9.40
C SER A 289 15.10 -36.21 -8.24
N PHE A 290 13.80 -36.00 -8.22
CA PHE A 290 13.03 -35.41 -7.13
C PHE A 290 11.66 -36.08 -7.05
N GLU A 291 11.00 -35.97 -5.89
CA GLU A 291 9.64 -36.46 -5.72
C GLU A 291 8.67 -35.56 -6.51
N GLY A 292 8.07 -36.10 -7.57
CA GLY A 292 7.00 -35.46 -8.32
C GLY A 292 5.63 -35.69 -7.68
N SER A 293 4.56 -35.24 -8.37
CA SER A 293 3.19 -35.33 -7.86
C SER A 293 2.65 -36.76 -7.75
N GLU A 294 3.07 -37.65 -8.65
CA GLU A 294 2.62 -39.05 -8.70
C GLU A 294 3.78 -40.05 -8.73
N GLU A 295 4.93 -39.64 -9.27
CA GLU A 295 6.12 -40.47 -9.43
C GLU A 295 7.41 -39.64 -9.32
N GLU A 296 8.53 -40.34 -9.13
CA GLU A 296 9.85 -39.73 -9.18
C GLU A 296 10.07 -39.10 -10.57
N SER A 297 10.40 -37.82 -10.56
CA SER A 297 10.62 -37.02 -11.76
C SER A 297 12.08 -36.59 -11.83
N THR A 298 12.56 -36.27 -13.02
CA THR A 298 13.96 -35.86 -13.24
C THR A 298 14.02 -34.48 -13.85
N ILE A 299 14.91 -33.63 -13.34
CA ILE A 299 15.10 -32.28 -13.89
C ILE A 299 15.76 -32.40 -15.27
N SER A 300 15.08 -31.86 -16.29
CA SER A 300 15.57 -31.83 -17.66
C SER A 300 16.44 -30.59 -17.92
N THR A 301 17.20 -30.62 -19.02
CA THR A 301 17.92 -29.44 -19.51
C THR A 301 16.98 -28.26 -19.80
N ASN A 302 15.75 -28.54 -20.25
CA ASN A 302 14.77 -27.49 -20.53
C ASN A 302 14.22 -26.86 -19.24
N ASP A 303 14.06 -27.64 -18.16
CA ASP A 303 13.65 -27.11 -16.86
C ASP A 303 14.68 -26.11 -16.34
N ALA A 304 15.96 -26.51 -16.33
CA ALA A 304 17.06 -25.64 -15.96
C ALA A 304 17.16 -24.39 -16.85
N ALA A 305 16.95 -24.55 -18.17
CA ALA A 305 16.98 -23.44 -19.11
C ALA A 305 15.82 -22.44 -18.94
N VAL A 306 14.62 -22.90 -18.59
CA VAL A 306 13.50 -22.01 -18.24
C VAL A 306 13.88 -21.21 -17.00
N VAL A 307 14.30 -21.86 -15.91
CA VAL A 307 14.65 -21.17 -14.65
C VAL A 307 15.80 -20.18 -14.84
N GLN A 308 16.84 -20.55 -15.60
CA GLN A 308 17.94 -19.64 -15.91
C GLN A 308 17.43 -18.36 -16.59
N ARG A 309 16.54 -18.48 -17.58
CA ARG A 309 15.95 -17.31 -18.25
C ARG A 309 15.11 -16.45 -17.30
N LEU A 310 14.39 -17.05 -16.36
CA LEU A 310 13.65 -16.30 -15.34
C LEU A 310 14.59 -15.47 -14.46
N TRP A 311 15.75 -16.02 -14.11
CA TRP A 311 16.79 -15.34 -13.32
C TRP A 311 17.61 -14.31 -14.11
N ASP A 312 17.71 -14.46 -15.43
CA ASP A 312 18.40 -13.49 -16.30
C ASP A 312 17.59 -12.20 -16.52
N GLY A 313 16.26 -12.27 -16.33
CA GLY A 313 15.32 -11.18 -16.49
C GLY A 313 14.98 -10.86 -17.95
N SER A 314 13.97 -10.01 -18.15
CA SER A 314 13.53 -9.64 -19.50
C SER A 314 14.49 -8.64 -20.15
N ARG A 315 14.86 -8.90 -21.41
CA ARG A 315 15.81 -8.10 -22.19
C ARG A 315 15.26 -7.77 -23.58
N GLN A 316 15.69 -6.63 -24.11
CA GLN A 316 15.46 -6.23 -25.50
C GLN A 316 16.33 -7.08 -26.46
N THR A 317 16.06 -6.98 -27.75
CA THR A 317 16.83 -7.66 -28.81
C THR A 317 18.30 -7.21 -28.89
N ASP A 318 18.61 -6.00 -28.41
CA ASP A 318 19.97 -5.47 -28.30
C ASP A 318 20.70 -5.89 -26.99
N GLY A 319 20.04 -6.68 -26.14
CA GLY A 319 20.57 -7.18 -24.88
C GLY A 319 20.36 -6.25 -23.68
N SER A 320 19.81 -5.05 -23.87
CA SER A 320 19.52 -4.12 -22.77
C SER A 320 18.42 -4.66 -21.84
N LEU A 321 18.54 -4.38 -20.54
CA LEU A 321 17.59 -4.84 -19.52
C LEU A 321 16.28 -4.06 -19.61
N ILE A 322 15.15 -4.78 -19.64
CA ILE A 322 13.80 -4.18 -19.55
C ILE A 322 13.39 -4.08 -18.08
N TRP A 323 13.50 -5.20 -17.35
CA TRP A 323 13.16 -5.25 -15.94
C TRP A 323 14.02 -6.30 -15.22
N TYR A 324 14.24 -6.07 -13.91
CA TYR A 324 14.96 -7.00 -13.05
C TYR A 324 14.27 -8.36 -12.99
N SER A 325 15.06 -9.40 -12.77
CA SER A 325 14.58 -10.78 -12.65
C SER A 325 13.90 -11.05 -11.31
N MET A 326 13.26 -12.22 -11.22
CA MET A 326 12.87 -12.77 -9.92
C MET A 326 14.14 -13.14 -9.14
N SER A 327 14.23 -12.68 -7.90
CA SER A 327 15.30 -13.11 -6.98
C SER A 327 15.27 -14.63 -6.80
N LYS A 328 16.45 -15.24 -6.71
CA LYS A 328 16.60 -16.65 -6.35
C LYS A 328 15.96 -16.91 -4.98
N GLY A 329 15.18 -17.99 -4.87
CA GLY A 329 14.43 -18.31 -3.65
C GLY A 329 13.01 -17.73 -3.57
N THR A 330 12.61 -16.85 -4.50
CA THR A 330 11.22 -16.37 -4.56
C THR A 330 10.27 -17.54 -4.83
N CYS A 331 9.24 -17.73 -4.01
CA CYS A 331 8.14 -18.64 -4.31
C CYS A 331 7.39 -18.14 -5.54
N SER A 332 7.24 -18.96 -6.58
CA SER A 332 6.20 -18.73 -7.58
C SER A 332 4.95 -19.47 -7.13
N ASP A 333 3.90 -18.72 -6.79
CA ASP A 333 2.56 -19.26 -6.91
C ASP A 333 2.25 -19.28 -8.41
N GLY A 334 2.12 -20.50 -8.97
CA GLY A 334 1.88 -20.73 -10.39
C GLY A 334 0.60 -20.12 -10.94
#